data_AF-A0A7V3U5A3-F1
#
_entry.id   AF-A0A7V3U5A3-F1
#
_cell.length_a   1.000
_cell.length_b   1.000
_cell.length_c   1.000
_cell.angle_alpha   90.00
_cell.angle_beta   90.00
_cell.angle_gamma   90.00
#
_symmetry.space_group_name_H-M   'P 1'
#
loop_
_entity.id
_entity.type
_entity.pdbx_description
1 polymer ?
#
loop_
_entity_poly.entity_id
_entity_poly.type
_entity_poly.pdbx_seq_one_letter_code
_entity_poly.pdbx_strand_id
1 'polypeptide(L)' 'APQRDPAVQAYWDRLVERDGKRYIRVAPGDTLATYASAFYGDSLRYRKIYNANTDVMESPNLLTVGETIEIPQ' A
#
# COMPACT_ATOMS: atom_id res chain seq x y z
N ALA A 1 24.87 0.45 -0.94
CA ALA A 1 23.53 0.20 -1.53
C ALA A 1 22.79 1.52 -1.60
N PRO A 2 22.00 1.84 -2.64
CA PRO A 2 21.25 3.08 -2.66
C PRO A 2 20.35 3.06 -1.43
N GLN A 3 20.55 4.02 -0.53
CA GLN A 3 19.69 4.19 0.62
C GLN A 3 18.30 4.47 0.05
N ARG A 4 17.34 3.55 0.27
CA ARG A 4 15.94 3.85 -0.03
C ARG A 4 15.61 5.12 0.75
N ASP A 5 14.94 6.06 0.10
CA ASP A 5 14.38 7.23 0.77
C ASP A 5 13.75 6.78 2.10
N PRO A 6 14.09 7.40 3.25
CA PRO A 6 13.51 7.03 4.54
C PRO A 6 11.98 6.93 4.52
N ALA A 7 11.32 7.74 3.69
CA ALA A 7 9.87 7.67 3.50
C ALA A 7 9.42 6.35 2.85
N VAL A 8 10.21 5.81 1.90
CA VAL A 8 9.95 4.50 1.29
C VAL A 8 10.17 3.38 2.31
N GLN A 9 11.22 3.46 3.13
CA GLN A 9 11.51 2.45 4.15
C GLN A 9 10.38 2.35 5.19
N ALA A 10 9.79 3.48 5.59
CA ALA A 10 8.67 3.50 6.53
C ALA A 10 7.42 2.75 6.05
N TYR A 11 7.23 2.54 4.74
CA TYR A 11 6.16 1.67 4.22
C TYR A 11 6.48 0.19 4.40
N TRP A 12 7.74 -0.20 4.16
CA TRP A 12 8.19 -1.58 4.37
C TRP A 12 8.18 -1.97 5.84
N ASP A 13 8.49 -1.04 6.74
CA ASP A 13 8.46 -1.28 8.19
C ASP A 13 7.04 -1.50 8.74
N ARG A 14 6.01 -0.97 8.06
CA ARG A 14 4.60 -1.13 8.41
C ARG A 14 3.92 -2.32 7.72
N LEU A 15 4.61 -2.97 6.78
CA LEU A 15 4.08 -4.10 6.02
C LEU A 15 4.03 -5.34 6.90
N VAL A 16 2.90 -6.03 6.91
CA VAL A 16 2.70 -7.28 7.65
C VAL A 16 2.39 -8.40 6.68
N GLU A 17 3.12 -9.51 6.78
CA GLU A 17 2.84 -10.72 6.03
C GLU A 17 1.97 -11.68 6.85
N ARG A 18 0.87 -12.16 6.27
CA ARG A 18 -0.05 -13.15 6.86
C ARG A 18 -0.57 -14.06 5.75
N ASP A 19 -0.50 -15.37 5.96
CA ASP A 19 -1.02 -16.39 5.02
C ASP A 19 -0.53 -16.22 3.57
N GLY A 20 0.74 -15.82 3.40
CA GLY A 20 1.35 -15.59 2.08
C GLY A 20 0.91 -14.29 1.38
N LYS A 21 0.09 -13.46 2.04
CA LYS A 21 -0.36 -12.16 1.58
C LYS A 21 0.30 -11.04 2.38
N ARG A 22 0.37 -9.86 1.79
CA ARG A 22 0.96 -8.66 2.40
C ARG A 22 -0.13 -7.66 2.69
N TYR A 23 -0.05 -7.04 3.86
CA TYR A 23 -1.04 -6.09 4.33
C TYR A 23 -0.35 -4.85 4.88
N ILE A 24 -0.99 -3.70 4.75
CA ILE A 24 -0.54 -2.46 5.39
C ILE A 24 -1.72 -1.75 6.04
N ARG A 25 -1.47 -1.20 7.23
CA ARG A 25 -2.43 -0.33 7.91
C ARG A 25 -2.26 1.11 7.43
N VAL A 26 -3.35 1.68 6.92
CA VAL A 26 -3.40 3.04 6.39
C VAL A 26 -3.12 4.05 7.50
N ALA A 27 -2.16 4.94 7.27
CA ALA A 27 -1.81 6.07 8.12
C ALA A 27 -2.21 7.40 7.46
N PRO A 28 -2.32 8.49 8.24
CA PRO A 28 -2.57 9.81 7.69
C PRO A 28 -1.55 10.20 6.62
N GLY A 29 -2.03 10.64 5.46
CA GLY A 29 -1.19 11.05 4.33
C GLY A 29 -0.83 9.94 3.35
N ASP A 30 -1.18 8.68 3.63
CA ASP A 30 -0.99 7.58 2.69
C ASP A 30 -1.95 7.66 1.50
N THR A 31 -1.51 7.17 0.34
CA THR A 31 -2.34 7.04 -0.86
C THR A 31 -2.03 5.71 -1.56
N LEU A 32 -2.94 5.22 -2.40
CA LEU A 32 -2.64 4.03 -3.22
C LEU A 32 -1.43 4.26 -4.15
N ALA A 33 -1.23 5.50 -4.61
CA ALA A 33 -0.10 5.86 -5.48
C ALA A 33 1.24 5.79 -4.74
N THR A 34 1.30 6.24 -3.47
CA THR A 34 2.53 6.16 -2.66
C THR A 34 2.87 4.71 -2.32
N TYR A 35 1.88 3.88 -2.00
CA TYR A 35 2.10 2.44 -1.83
C TYR A 35 2.55 1.76 -3.12
N ALA A 36 1.92 2.05 -4.25
CA ALA A 36 2.30 1.47 -5.53
C ALA A 36 3.72 1.87 -5.95
N SER A 37 4.11 3.12 -5.70
CA SER A 37 5.49 3.57 -5.89
C SER A 37 6.46 2.82 -4.97
N ALA A 38 6.14 2.68 -3.68
CA ALA A 38 7.02 2.02 -2.71
C ALA A 38 7.19 0.51 -2.96
N PHE A 39 6.12 -0.19 -3.31
CA PHE A 39 6.09 -1.66 -3.41
C PHE A 39 6.28 -2.19 -4.83
N TYR A 40 5.93 -1.41 -5.86
CA TYR A 40 6.05 -1.81 -7.26
C TYR A 40 7.03 -0.96 -8.07
N GLY A 41 7.53 0.13 -7.52
CA GLY A 41 8.37 1.09 -8.24
C GLY A 41 7.61 1.96 -9.24
N ASP A 42 6.27 1.90 -9.25
CA ASP A 42 5.42 2.58 -10.23
C ASP A 42 4.08 2.98 -9.58
N SER A 43 3.87 4.28 -9.41
CA SER A 43 2.65 4.82 -8.80
C SER A 43 1.38 4.53 -9.62
N LEU A 44 1.49 4.32 -10.94
CA LEU A 44 0.37 4.00 -11.82
C LEU A 44 -0.20 2.60 -11.57
N ARG A 45 0.52 1.74 -10.85
CA ARG A 45 0.06 0.41 -10.42
C ARG A 45 -0.89 0.44 -9.23
N TYR A 46 -1.32 1.61 -8.77
CA TYR A 46 -2.33 1.78 -7.72
C TYR A 46 -3.62 0.98 -7.98
N ARG A 47 -4.00 0.80 -9.25
CA ARG A 47 -5.18 0.01 -9.65
C ARG A 47 -5.10 -1.45 -9.20
N LYS A 48 -3.89 -2.01 -9.12
CA LYS A 48 -3.69 -3.38 -8.64
C LYS A 48 -4.07 -3.52 -7.17
N ILE A 49 -3.71 -2.52 -6.37
CA ILE A 49 -4.06 -2.45 -4.95
C ILE A 49 -5.57 -2.28 -4.82
N TYR A 50 -6.17 -1.33 -5.55
CA TYR A 50 -7.63 -1.13 -5.54
C TYR A 50 -8.39 -2.42 -5.87
N ASN A 51 -8.02 -3.10 -6.97
CA ASN A 51 -8.70 -4.31 -7.41
C ASN A 51 -8.63 -5.46 -6.39
N ALA A 52 -7.58 -5.52 -5.56
CA ALA A 52 -7.44 -6.52 -4.50
C ALA A 52 -8.24 -6.19 -3.23
N ASN A 53 -8.80 -4.98 -3.14
CA ASN A 53 -9.47 -4.47 -1.94
C ASN A 53 -10.88 -3.94 -2.24
N THR A 54 -11.51 -4.31 -3.37
CA THR A 54 -12.85 -3.82 -3.74
C THR A 54 -13.95 -4.29 -2.79
N ASP A 55 -13.66 -5.27 -1.95
CA ASP A 55 -14.51 -5.74 -0.85
C ASP A 55 -14.57 -4.77 0.33
N VAL A 56 -13.51 -3.99 0.53
CA VAL A 56 -13.37 -3.02 1.64
C VAL A 56 -13.29 -1.57 1.18
N MET A 57 -13.06 -1.33 -0.12
CA MET A 57 -12.82 -0.01 -0.71
C MET A 57 -13.78 0.30 -1.84
N GLU A 58 -14.69 1.25 -1.62
CA GLU A 58 -15.73 1.64 -2.59
C GLU A 58 -15.17 2.40 -3.81
N SER A 59 -14.03 3.07 -3.66
CA SER A 59 -13.42 3.91 -4.69
C SER A 59 -11.91 3.95 -4.53
N PRO A 60 -11.13 3.99 -5.62
CA PRO A 60 -9.67 4.04 -5.56
C PRO A 60 -9.12 5.31 -4.90
N ASN A 61 -9.96 6.34 -4.72
CA ASN A 61 -9.60 7.59 -4.05
C ASN A 61 -9.99 7.61 -2.57
N LEU A 62 -10.65 6.56 -2.07
CA LEU A 62 -11.13 6.48 -0.69
C LEU A 62 -10.24 5.53 0.11
N LEU A 63 -9.25 6.08 0.79
CA LEU A 63 -8.39 5.35 1.72
C LEU A 63 -8.76 5.75 3.16
N THR A 64 -9.35 4.83 3.92
CA THR A 64 -9.75 5.11 5.30
C THR A 64 -8.55 4.92 6.23
N VAL A 65 -8.19 5.96 6.97
CA VAL A 65 -7.11 5.87 7.97
C VAL A 65 -7.46 4.80 9.01
N GLY A 66 -6.48 3.94 9.31
CA GLY A 66 -6.59 2.85 10.27
C GLY A 66 -7.10 1.53 9.69
N GLU A 67 -7.60 1.54 8.46
CA GLU A 67 -7.99 0.34 7.71
C GLU A 67 -6.75 -0.48 7.32
N THR A 68 -6.92 -1.80 7.18
CA THR A 68 -5.87 -2.70 6.71
C THR A 68 -6.22 -3.17 5.33
N ILE A 69 -5.35 -2.90 4.35
CA ILE A 69 -5.57 -3.25 2.94
C ILE A 69 -4.49 -4.23 2.46
N GLU A 70 -4.83 -5.08 1.50
CA GLU A 70 -3.93 -6.01 0.83
C GLU A 70 -3.00 -5.27 -0.16
N ILE A 71 -1.72 -5.61 -0.15
CA ILE A 71 -0.71 -5.20 -1.13
C ILE A 71 -0.31 -6.42 -1.96
N PRO A 72 -1.01 -6.70 -3.09
CA PRO A 72 -0.75 -7.89 -3.89
C PRO A 72 0.69 -7.87 -4.45
N GLN A 73 1.30 -9.03 -4.71
CA GLN A 73 2.61 -9.12 -5.38
C GLN A 73 2.49 -8.73 -6.84
#